data_AF-A0A7V7WGQ0-F1
#
_entry.id   AF-A0A7V7WGQ0-F1
#
_cell.length_a   1.000
_cell.length_b   1.000
_cell.length_c   1.000
_cell.angle_alpha   90.00
_cell.angle_beta   90.00
_cell.angle_gamma   90.00
#
_symmetry.space_group_name_H-M   'P 1'
#
loop_
_entity.id
_entity.type
_entity.pdbx_description
1 polymer ?
#
loop_
_entity_poly.entity_id
_entity_poly.type
_entity_poly.pdbx_seq_one_letter_code
_entity_poly.pdbx_strand_id
1 'polypeptide(L)'
;MSFQRVTLIVLDSVGIGAMPDAADYGDAGAHTLKHTAEAMGGLSLPGLERLGLGRVDVIAGLKAVSGSGAFFGKMAEASPAISQWPVVVSLAGVVSERPPKLYPKGFPPELLAAFEAAIGRPTLGNVAASGT
;
A
#
# COMPACT_ATOMS: atom_id res chain seq x y z
N MET A 1 -20.99 18.83 -13.88
CA MET A 1 -19.82 18.31 -13.14
C MET A 1 -19.09 19.48 -12.49
N SER A 2 -18.71 19.37 -11.21
CA SER A 2 -18.13 20.49 -10.43
C SER A 2 -16.66 20.79 -10.75
N PHE A 3 -15.94 19.90 -11.45
CA PHE A 3 -14.55 20.09 -11.86
C PHE A 3 -14.35 19.67 -13.31
N GLN A 4 -13.51 20.39 -14.06
CA GLN A 4 -13.16 20.09 -15.46
C GLN A 4 -12.07 19.01 -15.58
N ARG A 5 -11.20 18.91 -14.57
CA ARG A 5 -10.09 17.94 -14.51
C ARG A 5 -9.84 17.54 -13.06
N VAL A 6 -9.38 16.31 -12.85
CA VAL A 6 -8.94 15.79 -11.55
C VAL A 6 -7.52 15.22 -11.72
N THR A 7 -6.61 15.59 -10.82
CA THR A 7 -5.28 15.00 -10.74
C THR A 7 -5.21 14.12 -9.51
N LEU A 8 -5.09 12.81 -9.71
CA LEU A 8 -4.90 11.83 -8.63
C LEU A 8 -3.40 11.53 -8.50
N ILE A 9 -2.86 11.69 -7.30
CA ILE A 9 -1.45 11.37 -6.99
C ILE A 9 -1.46 10.25 -5.95
N VAL A 10 -0.84 9.12 -6.29
CA VAL A 10 -0.65 8.00 -5.38
C VAL A 10 0.81 7.98 -4.93
N LEU A 11 1.03 8.11 -3.62
CA LEU A 11 2.34 7.90 -3.01
C LEU A 11 2.42 6.45 -2.57
N ASP A 12 3.03 5.62 -3.43
CA ASP A 12 3.07 4.17 -3.23
C ASP A 12 3.73 3.80 -1.90
N SER A 13 3.15 2.84 -1.18
CA SER A 13 3.55 2.36 0.16
C SER A 13 3.52 3.37 1.32
N VAL A 14 3.07 4.61 1.12
CA VAL A 14 3.03 5.64 2.18
C VAL A 14 1.82 5.47 3.09
N GLY A 15 1.88 4.48 3.98
CA GLY A 15 0.85 4.20 4.99
C GLY A 15 0.81 5.21 6.16
N ILE A 16 -0.39 5.43 6.71
CA ILE A 16 -0.66 6.34 7.85
C ILE A 16 -1.26 5.59 9.06
N GLY A 17 -0.68 4.44 9.36
CA GLY A 17 -1.03 3.60 10.51
C GLY A 17 -1.75 2.30 10.14
N ALA A 18 -1.76 1.39 11.11
CA ALA A 18 -2.33 0.06 10.97
C ALA A 18 -3.86 0.11 10.74
N MET A 19 -4.34 -0.77 9.86
CA MET A 19 -5.77 -1.01 9.70
C MET A 19 -6.34 -1.81 10.89
N PRO A 20 -7.68 -1.82 11.10
CA PRO A 20 -8.30 -2.59 12.17
C PRO A 20 -8.00 -4.10 12.12
N ASP A 21 -7.79 -4.64 10.92
CA ASP A 21 -7.48 -6.05 10.61
C ASP A 21 -5.97 -6.32 10.46
N ALA A 22 -5.09 -5.35 10.75
CA ALA A 22 -3.65 -5.50 10.54
C ALA A 22 -3.03 -6.70 11.29
N ALA A 23 -3.62 -7.11 12.41
CA ALA A 23 -3.18 -8.29 13.15
C ALA A 23 -3.31 -9.59 12.34
N ASP A 24 -4.32 -9.70 11.47
CA ASP A 24 -4.57 -10.88 10.63
C ASP A 24 -3.45 -11.08 9.58
N TYR A 25 -2.70 -10.01 9.30
CA TYR A 25 -1.57 -9.99 8.37
C TYR A 25 -0.21 -9.98 9.08
N GLY A 26 -0.18 -9.96 10.41
CA GLY A 26 1.06 -9.82 11.18
C GLY A 26 1.64 -8.40 11.21
N ASP A 27 0.85 -7.40 10.81
CA ASP A 27 1.24 -5.99 10.71
C ASP A 27 0.70 -5.13 11.87
N ALA A 28 0.40 -5.77 13.01
CA ALA A 28 -0.05 -5.07 14.20
C ALA A 28 0.97 -3.99 14.63
N GLY A 29 0.50 -2.74 14.72
CA GLY A 29 1.36 -1.59 15.08
C GLY A 29 2.14 -0.98 13.91
N ALA A 30 1.96 -1.45 12.67
CA ALA A 30 2.57 -0.83 11.50
C ALA A 30 2.17 0.65 11.36
N HIS A 31 3.14 1.53 11.11
CA HIS A 31 2.89 2.95 10.83
C HIS A 31 4.03 3.58 10.02
N THR A 32 3.95 3.49 8.68
CA THR A 32 5.04 3.88 7.78
C THR A 32 5.47 5.34 7.99
N LEU A 33 4.55 6.30 7.87
CA LEU A 33 4.88 7.72 8.00
C LEU A 33 5.43 8.08 9.37
N LYS A 34 4.81 7.59 10.45
CA LYS A 34 5.25 7.90 11.81
C LYS A 34 6.64 7.32 12.10
N HIS A 35 6.85 6.02 11.84
CA HIS A 35 8.15 5.39 12.12
C HIS A 35 9.26 5.96 11.25
N THR A 36 8.95 6.32 10.00
CA THR A 36 9.90 7.04 9.12
C THR A 36 10.25 8.40 9.71
N ALA A 37 9.26 9.16 10.18
CA ALA A 37 9.51 10.46 10.79
C ALA A 37 10.33 10.36 12.07
N GLU A 38 10.04 9.39 12.93
CA GLU A 38 10.80 9.13 14.15
C GLU A 38 12.26 8.77 13.85
N ALA A 39 12.49 7.86 12.89
CA ALA A 39 13.83 7.46 12.47
C ALA A 39 14.66 8.62 11.90
N MET A 40 13.99 9.60 11.26
CA MET A 40 14.65 10.78 10.67
C MET A 40 14.79 11.96 11.64
N GLY A 41 14.28 11.87 12.88
CA GLY A 41 14.24 13.00 13.81
C GLY A 41 13.20 14.07 13.45
N GLY A 42 12.22 13.71 12.62
CA GLY A 42 11.16 14.55 12.08
C GLY A 42 11.20 14.68 10.56
N LEU A 43 10.03 14.84 9.92
CA LEU A 43 9.91 15.12 8.49
C LEU A 43 9.56 16.57 8.23
N SER A 44 10.15 17.14 7.17
CA SER A 44 9.77 18.45 6.64
C SER A 44 8.94 18.28 5.37
N LEU A 45 7.62 18.35 5.49
CA LEU A 45 6.67 18.20 4.37
C LEU A 45 5.73 19.41 4.26
N PRO A 46 6.25 20.64 4.03
CA PRO A 46 5.44 21.87 4.11
C PRO A 46 4.26 21.89 3.14
N GLY A 47 4.36 21.19 2.00
CA GLY A 47 3.24 21.04 1.06
C GLY A 47 2.09 20.21 1.65
N LEU A 48 2.40 19.01 2.15
CA LEU A 48 1.41 18.11 2.72
C LEU A 48 0.88 18.60 4.08
N GLU A 49 1.73 19.29 4.85
CA GLU A 49 1.33 19.97 6.08
C GLU A 49 0.22 21.00 5.79
N ARG A 50 0.40 21.88 4.80
CA ARG A 50 -0.64 22.85 4.38
C ARG A 50 -1.92 22.20 3.88
N LEU A 51 -1.82 21.01 3.28
CA LEU A 51 -2.98 20.23 2.83
C LEU A 51 -3.69 19.50 3.99
N GLY A 52 -3.12 19.51 5.19
CA GLY A 52 -3.75 18.97 6.40
C GLY A 52 -3.22 17.61 6.87
N LEU A 53 -2.09 17.12 6.35
CA LEU A 53 -1.53 15.81 6.76
C LEU A 53 -1.31 15.71 8.27
N GLY A 54 -0.78 16.76 8.91
CA GLY A 54 -0.58 16.81 10.36
C GLY A 54 -1.87 16.84 11.20
N ARG A 55 -3.04 16.90 10.57
CA ARG A 55 -4.36 16.75 11.22
C ARG A 55 -4.92 15.34 11.11
N VAL A 56 -4.39 14.51 10.20
CA VAL A 56 -4.84 13.12 10.01
C VAL A 56 -4.27 12.23 11.10
N ASP A 57 -3.00 12.43 11.47
CA ASP A 57 -2.34 11.73 12.56
C ASP A 57 -1.15 12.56 13.10
N VAL A 58 -0.66 12.21 14.29
CA VAL A 58 0.52 12.83 14.92
C VAL A 58 1.79 12.22 14.30
N ILE A 59 2.50 13.02 13.51
CA ILE A 59 3.73 12.63 12.82
C ILE A 59 4.83 13.63 13.20
N ALA A 60 6.00 13.14 13.61
CA ALA A 60 7.11 13.99 14.03
C ALA A 60 7.53 14.96 12.91
N GLY A 61 7.70 16.24 13.24
CA GLY A 61 8.04 17.30 12.28
C GLY A 61 6.86 17.94 11.55
N LEU A 62 5.65 17.37 11.64
CA LEU A 62 4.43 17.98 11.07
C LEU A 62 3.59 18.68 12.13
N LYS A 63 3.03 19.83 11.76
CA LYS A 63 2.10 20.61 12.58
C LYS A 63 0.64 20.39 12.14
N ALA A 64 -0.25 20.34 13.11
CA ALA A 64 -1.69 20.41 12.86
C ALA A 64 -2.10 21.85 12.53
N VAL A 65 -2.04 22.21 11.24
CA VAL A 65 -2.40 23.57 10.78
C VAL A 65 -3.90 23.85 10.94
N SER A 66 -4.26 25.10 11.24
CA SER A 66 -5.66 25.58 11.21
C SER A 66 -5.98 26.14 9.81
N GLY A 67 -7.23 26.01 9.37
CA GLY A 67 -7.70 26.63 8.12
C GLY A 67 -7.09 26.04 6.85
N SER A 68 -6.92 24.71 6.75
CA SER A 68 -6.55 24.10 5.48
C SER A 68 -7.63 24.42 4.43
N GLY A 69 -7.25 25.05 3.32
CA GLY A 69 -8.13 25.23 2.16
C GLY A 69 -8.43 23.92 1.41
N ALA A 70 -8.15 22.78 2.03
CA ALA A 70 -8.27 21.44 1.50
C ALA A 70 -8.96 20.53 2.52
N PHE A 71 -9.62 19.49 2.01
CA PHE A 71 -10.17 18.39 2.79
C PHE A 71 -9.10 17.33 3.02
N PHE A 72 -9.11 16.72 4.20
CA PHE A 72 -8.15 15.69 4.60
C PHE A 72 -8.87 14.55 5.33
N GLY A 73 -8.25 13.39 5.32
CA GLY A 73 -8.75 12.17 5.96
C GLY A 73 -7.82 11.01 5.70
N LYS A 74 -8.22 9.82 6.15
CA LYS A 74 -7.59 8.55 5.81
C LYS A 74 -8.65 7.56 5.35
N MET A 75 -8.25 6.59 4.53
CA MET A 75 -9.12 5.56 3.99
C MET A 75 -8.69 4.21 4.57
N ALA A 76 -9.66 3.33 4.80
CA ALA A 76 -9.42 1.92 5.09
C ALA A 76 -9.65 1.14 3.80
N GLU A 77 -8.73 0.24 3.46
CA GLU A 77 -8.87 -0.63 2.29
C GLU A 77 -9.98 -1.66 2.56
N ALA A 78 -10.86 -1.85 1.58
CA ALA A 78 -11.98 -2.79 1.70
C ALA A 78 -11.62 -4.20 1.21
N SER A 79 -10.64 -4.32 0.32
CA SER A 79 -10.16 -5.61 -0.17
C SER A 79 -9.20 -6.23 0.85
N PRO A 80 -9.17 -7.57 1.00
CA PRO A 80 -8.11 -8.24 1.73
C PRO A 80 -6.81 -8.11 0.91
N ALA A 81 -6.02 -7.08 1.20
CA ALA A 81 -4.93 -6.64 0.34
C ALA A 81 -3.58 -6.77 1.04
N ILE A 82 -2.83 -7.81 0.67
CA ILE A 82 -1.38 -7.95 0.97
C ILE A 82 -0.49 -7.53 -0.21
N SER A 83 -1.09 -6.94 -1.26
CA SER A 83 -0.38 -6.58 -2.48
C SER A 83 -0.92 -5.27 -3.08
N GLN A 84 -0.12 -4.64 -3.92
CA GLN A 84 -0.42 -3.36 -4.56
C GLN A 84 -1.63 -3.37 -5.51
N TRP A 85 -1.91 -4.49 -6.18
CA TRP A 85 -2.90 -4.52 -7.26
C TRP A 85 -4.34 -4.28 -6.79
N PRO A 86 -4.85 -4.94 -5.73
CA PRO A 86 -6.16 -4.65 -5.15
C PRO A 86 -6.36 -3.17 -4.77
N VAL A 87 -5.34 -2.52 -4.19
CA VAL A 87 -5.43 -1.11 -3.75
C VAL A 87 -5.55 -0.16 -4.95
N VAL A 88 -4.83 -0.40 -6.04
CA VAL A 88 -4.91 0.46 -7.22
C VAL A 88 -6.28 0.38 -7.88
N VAL A 89 -6.86 -0.82 -7.97
CA VAL A 89 -8.19 -1.00 -8.57
C VAL A 89 -9.32 -0.57 -7.64
N SER A 90 -9.11 -0.57 -6.32
CA SER A 90 -10.09 -0.06 -5.34
C SER A 90 -10.31 1.44 -5.48
N LEU A 91 -9.27 2.20 -5.86
CA LEU A 91 -9.40 3.63 -6.22
C LEU A 91 -10.31 3.86 -7.44
N ALA A 92 -10.44 2.85 -8.33
CA ALA A 92 -11.36 2.88 -9.46
C ALA A 92 -12.74 2.27 -9.13
N GLY A 93 -12.99 1.89 -7.86
CA GLY A 93 -14.27 1.36 -7.39
C GLY A 93 -14.40 -0.16 -7.41
N VAL A 94 -13.30 -0.91 -7.58
CA VAL A 94 -13.31 -2.38 -7.59
C VAL A 94 -12.84 -2.92 -6.25
N VAL A 95 -13.71 -3.66 -5.56
CA VAL A 95 -13.35 -4.40 -4.34
C VAL A 95 -13.08 -5.85 -4.71
N SER A 96 -11.86 -6.33 -4.43
CA SER A 96 -11.55 -7.75 -4.58
C SER A 96 -11.96 -8.49 -3.32
N GLU A 97 -12.67 -9.61 -3.45
CA GLU A 97 -12.99 -10.47 -2.30
C GLU A 97 -11.85 -11.46 -1.98
N ARG A 98 -10.91 -11.65 -2.91
CA ARG A 98 -9.86 -12.66 -2.81
C ARG A 98 -8.49 -12.01 -2.85
N PRO A 99 -7.63 -12.26 -1.85
CA PRO A 99 -6.24 -11.82 -1.91
C PRO A 99 -5.51 -12.60 -3.02
N PRO A 100 -4.60 -11.95 -3.77
CA PRO A 100 -3.73 -12.69 -4.68
C PRO A 100 -2.78 -13.59 -3.89
N LYS A 101 -2.41 -14.73 -4.50
CA LYS A 101 -1.44 -15.66 -3.91
C LYS A 101 -0.03 -15.10 -4.06
N LEU A 102 0.72 -15.05 -2.95
CA LEU A 102 2.15 -14.78 -2.97
C LEU A 102 2.92 -16.11 -2.98
N TYR A 103 4.10 -16.11 -3.61
CA TYR A 103 4.96 -17.30 -3.73
C TYR A 103 6.40 -17.02 -3.27
N PRO A 104 6.63 -16.56 -2.01
CA PRO A 104 7.96 -16.23 -1.53
C PRO A 104 8.92 -17.44 -1.49
N LYS A 105 8.36 -18.65 -1.44
CA LYS A 105 9.09 -19.94 -1.46
C LYS A 105 8.96 -20.68 -2.80
N GLY A 106 8.59 -19.96 -3.86
CA GLY A 106 8.29 -20.55 -5.16
C GLY A 106 6.85 -21.02 -5.32
N PHE A 107 6.50 -21.31 -6.56
CA PHE A 107 5.24 -21.90 -6.98
C PHE A 107 5.12 -23.37 -6.53
N PRO A 108 3.88 -23.84 -6.25
CA PRO A 108 3.63 -25.23 -5.89
C PRO A 108 3.99 -26.22 -7.01
N PRO A 109 4.44 -27.44 -6.67
CA PRO A 109 4.82 -28.46 -7.66
C PRO A 109 3.71 -28.78 -8.66
N GLU A 110 2.45 -28.81 -8.22
CA GLU A 110 1.30 -29.09 -9.07
C GLU A 110 1.07 -27.99 -10.12
N LEU A 111 1.36 -26.74 -9.79
CA LEU A 111 1.28 -25.62 -10.72
C LEU A 111 2.39 -25.73 -11.77
N LEU A 112 3.61 -26.02 -11.32
CA LEU A 112 4.76 -26.19 -12.21
C LEU A 112 4.56 -27.38 -13.15
N ALA A 113 4.11 -28.52 -12.65
CA ALA A 113 3.87 -29.70 -13.48
C ALA A 113 2.83 -29.44 -14.58
N ALA A 114 1.73 -28.75 -14.25
CA ALA A 114 0.72 -28.37 -15.24
C ALA A 114 1.28 -27.38 -16.28
N PHE A 115 2.11 -26.43 -15.85
CA PHE A 115 2.74 -25.47 -16.74
C PHE A 115 3.77 -26.13 -17.67
N GLU A 116 4.67 -26.95 -17.13
CA GLU A 116 5.69 -27.70 -17.88
C GLU A 116 5.09 -28.63 -18.93
N ALA A 117 4.00 -29.32 -18.58
CA ALA A 117 3.25 -30.16 -19.51
C ALA A 117 2.66 -29.35 -20.68
N ALA A 118 2.16 -28.13 -20.41
CA ALA A 118 1.60 -27.26 -21.44
C ALA A 118 2.67 -26.67 -22.37
N ILE A 119 3.87 -26.38 -21.87
CA ILE A 119 4.96 -25.79 -22.66
C ILE A 119 5.91 -26.83 -23.27
N GLY A 120 5.82 -28.09 -22.86
CA GLY A 120 6.66 -29.20 -23.34
C GLY A 120 8.13 -29.11 -22.91
N ARG A 121 8.43 -28.40 -21.81
CA ARG A 121 9.80 -28.17 -21.31
C ARG A 121 9.83 -28.04 -19.78
N PRO A 122 10.91 -28.47 -19.10
CA PRO A 122 11.07 -28.25 -17.67
C PRO A 122 11.36 -26.78 -17.35
N THR A 123 11.01 -26.37 -16.13
CA THR A 123 11.34 -25.07 -15.56
C THR A 123 12.66 -25.12 -14.78
N LEU A 124 13.30 -23.96 -14.65
CA LEU A 124 14.47 -23.75 -13.79
C LEU A 124 14.15 -22.65 -12.77
N GLY A 125 14.84 -22.65 -11.63
CA GLY A 125 14.66 -21.66 -10.57
C GLY A 125 13.51 -22.01 -9.64
N ASN A 126 12.37 -21.33 -9.79
CA ASN A 126 11.23 -21.37 -8.84
C ASN A 126 11.56 -20.84 -7.43
N VAL A 127 12.24 -19.70 -7.37
CA VAL A 127 12.62 -19.03 -6.13
C VAL A 127 12.36 -17.53 -6.25
N ALA A 128 12.15 -16.85 -5.13
CA ALA A 128 12.15 -15.39 -5.11
C ALA A 128 13.59 -14.88 -5.28
N ALA A 129 13.88 -14.22 -6.40
CA ALA A 129 15.20 -13.70 -6.72
C ALA A 129 15.12 -12.41 -7.53
N SER A 130 16.20 -11.61 -7.49
CA SER A 130 16.43 -10.57 -8.50
C SER A 130 16.57 -11.21 -9.89
N GLY A 131 16.22 -10.47 -10.94
CA GLY A 131 16.40 -10.93 -12.33
C GLY A 131 17.84 -10.86 -12.83
N THR A 132 18.70 -10.10 -12.16
CA THR A 132 20.16 -10.00 -12.41
C THR A 132 20.92 -11.07 -11.66
#